data_AF-A0A949GQ46-F1
#
_entry.id   AF-A0A949GQ46-F1
#
_cell.length_a   1.000
_cell.length_b   1.000
_cell.length_c   1.000
_cell.angle_alpha   90.00
_cell.angle_beta   90.00
_cell.angle_gamma   90.00
#
_symmetry.space_group_name_H-M   'P 1'
#
loop_
_entity.id
_entity.type
_entity.pdbx_description
1 polymer ?
#
loop_
_entity_poly.entity_id
_entity_poly.type
_entity_poly.pdbx_seq_one_letter_code
_entity_poly.pdbx_strand_id
1 'polypeptide(L)'
;MADEAHISGIAGRYALAIFELASEEKSADAVASDFVALKSMIAKSADLARFVRAPVFSRATQAKGTAAILDKMGAAPLTKRFLLLLAS
;
A
#
# COMPACT_ATOMS: atom_id res chain seq x y z
N MET A 1 -6.54 -21.24 -15.93
CA MET A 1 -6.60 -19.86 -16.45
C MET A 1 -6.91 -19.01 -15.24
N ALA A 2 -5.87 -18.49 -14.59
CA ALA A 2 -6.01 -17.71 -13.37
C ALA A 2 -6.53 -16.33 -13.76
N ASP A 3 -7.63 -15.93 -13.13
CA ASP A 3 -8.37 -14.70 -13.30
C ASP A 3 -7.50 -13.55 -13.78
N GLU A 4 -7.79 -13.15 -15.02
CA GLU A 4 -7.68 -11.80 -15.51
C GLU A 4 -8.49 -10.93 -14.54
N ALA A 5 -7.86 -10.60 -13.40
CA ALA A 5 -8.41 -9.80 -12.35
C ALA A 5 -8.71 -8.44 -12.96
N HIS A 6 -9.94 -8.34 -13.45
CA HIS A 6 -10.56 -7.18 -14.04
C HIS A 6 -10.10 -5.96 -13.22
N ILE A 7 -9.37 -5.04 -13.86
CA ILE A 7 -9.02 -3.73 -13.33
C ILE A 7 -10.32 -2.92 -13.23
N SER A 8 -11.29 -3.41 -12.47
CA SER A 8 -12.68 -3.01 -12.49
C SER A 8 -13.15 -2.90 -11.06
N GLY A 9 -13.13 -1.67 -10.60
CA GLY A 9 -13.38 -1.29 -9.23
C GLY A 9 -12.51 -0.11 -8.80
N ILE A 10 -12.71 0.33 -7.57
CA ILE A 10 -11.94 1.42 -6.97
C ILE A 10 -10.44 1.04 -6.87
N ALA A 11 -10.13 -0.21 -6.55
CA ALA A 11 -8.76 -0.70 -6.44
C ALA A 11 -7.98 -0.60 -7.75
N GLY A 12 -8.59 -0.98 -8.89
CA GLY A 12 -7.95 -0.89 -10.20
C GLY A 12 -7.63 0.55 -10.61
N ARG A 13 -8.54 1.50 -10.31
CA ARG A 13 -8.30 2.94 -10.56
C ARG A 13 -7.14 3.48 -9.73
N TYR A 14 -7.05 3.12 -8.46
CA TYR A 14 -5.93 3.53 -7.62
C TYR A 14 -4.61 2.88 -8.03
N ALA A 15 -4.64 1.61 -8.45
CA ALA A 15 -3.47 0.91 -8.97
C ALA A 15 -2.94 1.56 -10.25
N LEU A 16 -3.84 1.95 -11.17
CA LEU A 16 -3.46 2.70 -12.37
C LEU A 16 -2.87 4.06 -12.02
N ALA A 17 -3.53 4.82 -11.13
CA ALA A 17 -3.08 6.16 -10.75
C ALA A 17 -1.67 6.18 -10.12
N ILE A 18 -1.36 5.24 -9.22
CA ILE A 18 0.00 5.15 -8.66
C ILE A 18 1.00 4.64 -9.69
N PHE A 19 0.61 3.73 -10.59
CA PHE A 19 1.49 3.23 -11.64
C PHE A 19 1.87 4.33 -12.63
N GLU A 20 0.91 5.14 -13.08
CA GLU A 20 1.14 6.28 -13.96
C GLU A 20 2.08 7.29 -13.30
N LEU A 21 1.78 7.69 -12.05
CA LEU A 21 2.62 8.64 -11.31
C LEU A 21 4.04 8.08 -11.05
N ALA A 22 4.16 6.79 -10.71
CA ALA A 22 5.46 6.16 -10.51
C ALA A 22 6.25 6.03 -11.83
N SER A 23 5.57 5.88 -12.96
CA SER A 23 6.22 5.84 -14.28
C SER A 23 6.75 7.22 -14.67
N GLU A 24 5.97 8.27 -14.43
CA GLU A 24 6.39 9.67 -14.64
C GLU A 24 7.60 10.03 -13.77
N GLU A 25 7.60 9.60 -12.50
CA GLU A 25 8.70 9.83 -11.56
C GLU A 25 9.89 8.86 -11.73
N LYS A 26 9.82 7.92 -12.68
CA LYS A 26 10.82 6.83 -12.88
C LYS A 26 11.09 6.02 -11.60
N SER A 27 10.06 5.82 -10.79
CA SER A 27 10.09 5.12 -9.50
C SER A 27 9.27 3.83 -9.50
N ALA A 28 8.75 3.40 -10.66
CA ALA A 28 7.90 2.21 -10.81
C ALA A 28 8.49 0.94 -10.17
N ASP A 29 9.80 0.67 -10.35
CA ASP A 29 10.46 -0.49 -9.76
C ASP A 29 10.51 -0.42 -8.23
N ALA A 30 10.77 0.77 -7.67
CA ALA A 30 10.80 0.99 -6.23
C ALA A 30 9.40 0.79 -5.62
N VAL A 31 8.38 1.36 -6.26
CA VAL A 31 6.98 1.18 -5.84
C VAL A 31 6.57 -0.29 -5.91
N ALA A 32 6.89 -0.99 -7.00
CA ALA A 32 6.59 -2.41 -7.14
C ALA A 32 7.25 -3.25 -6.02
N SER A 33 8.54 -3.00 -5.74
CA SER A 33 9.28 -3.65 -4.66
C SER A 33 8.63 -3.42 -3.30
N ASP A 34 8.23 -2.18 -3.00
CA ASP A 34 7.56 -1.84 -1.74
C ASP A 34 6.23 -2.59 -1.56
N PHE A 35 5.41 -2.71 -2.62
CA PHE A 35 4.16 -3.47 -2.54
C PHE A 35 4.39 -4.97 -2.34
N VAL A 36 5.43 -5.54 -2.95
CA VAL A 36 5.83 -6.93 -2.71
C VAL A 36 6.28 -7.13 -1.25
N ALA A 37 7.11 -6.23 -0.73
CA ALA A 37 7.58 -6.25 0.65
C ALA A 37 6.40 -6.12 1.63
N LEU A 38 5.49 -5.16 1.40
CA LEU A 38 4.30 -4.95 2.21
C LEU A 38 3.39 -6.19 2.23
N LYS A 39 3.14 -6.80 1.06
CA LYS A 39 2.37 -8.05 0.95
C LYS A 39 3.01 -9.18 1.76
N SER A 40 4.34 -9.30 1.69
CA SER A 40 5.11 -10.30 2.46
C SER A 40 5.00 -10.05 3.97
N MET A 41 5.10 -8.80 4.41
CA MET A 41 4.96 -8.43 5.83
C MET A 41 3.55 -8.73 6.35
N ILE A 42 2.51 -8.39 5.60
CA ILE A 42 1.12 -8.69 5.95
C ILE A 42 0.89 -10.20 6.06
N ALA A 43 1.47 -10.99 5.14
CA ALA A 43 1.34 -12.45 5.19
C ALA A 43 2.08 -13.10 6.38
N LYS A 44 3.18 -12.48 6.83
CA LYS A 44 4.02 -13.01 7.93
C LYS A 44 3.58 -12.55 9.32
N SER A 45 2.71 -11.54 9.43
CA SER A 45 2.27 -10.97 10.70
C SER A 45 0.75 -10.93 10.80
N ALA A 46 0.20 -11.80 11.66
CA ALA A 46 -1.23 -11.81 11.95
C ALA A 46 -1.72 -10.47 12.53
N ASP A 47 -0.89 -9.82 13.35
CA ASP A 47 -1.20 -8.51 13.93
C ASP A 47 -1.26 -7.42 12.87
N LEU A 48 -0.33 -7.43 11.90
CA LEU A 48 -0.35 -6.49 10.79
C LEU A 48 -1.56 -6.74 9.87
N ALA A 49 -1.87 -8.00 9.57
CA ALA A 49 -3.06 -8.35 8.81
C ALA A 49 -4.35 -7.89 9.52
N ARG A 50 -4.40 -8.02 10.85
CA ARG A 50 -5.50 -7.50 11.67
C ARG A 50 -5.54 -5.98 11.65
N PHE A 51 -4.41 -5.30 11.80
CA PHE A 51 -4.32 -3.84 11.76
C PHE A 51 -4.87 -3.26 10.46
N VAL A 52 -4.51 -3.84 9.30
CA VAL A 52 -4.97 -3.37 7.99
C VAL A 52 -6.48 -3.59 7.78
N ARG A 53 -7.06 -4.62 8.39
CA ARG A 53 -8.47 -5.01 8.18
C ARG A 53 -9.43 -4.51 9.26
N ALA A 54 -8.92 -4.09 10.41
CA ALA A 54 -9.74 -3.82 11.58
C ALA A 54 -10.45 -2.45 11.47
N PRO A 55 -11.79 -2.42 11.50
CA PRO A 55 -12.56 -1.16 11.43
C PRO A 55 -12.57 -0.39 12.77
N VAL A 56 -11.98 -0.95 13.82
CA VAL A 56 -12.01 -0.40 15.18
C VAL A 56 -10.99 0.72 15.41
N PHE A 57 -9.98 0.85 14.54
CA PHE A 57 -8.98 1.90 14.65
C PHE A 57 -9.52 3.20 14.07
N SER A 58 -9.29 4.32 14.78
CA SER A 58 -9.53 5.64 14.19
C SER A 58 -8.62 5.85 12.97
N ARG A 59 -9.06 6.66 12.00
CA ARG A 59 -8.22 7.02 10.82
C ARG A 59 -6.86 7.60 11.24
N ALA A 60 -6.83 8.43 12.29
CA ALA A 60 -5.59 8.97 12.84
C ALA A 60 -4.65 7.88 13.40
N THR A 61 -5.21 6.87 14.08
CA THR A 61 -4.44 5.71 14.57
C THR A 61 -3.94 4.86 13.40
N GLN A 62 -4.77 4.64 12.39
CA GLN A 62 -4.43 3.86 11.21
C GLN A 62 -3.34 4.55 10.38
N ALA A 63 -3.43 5.85 10.17
CA ALA A 63 -2.40 6.65 9.50
C ALA A 63 -1.06 6.61 10.27
N LYS A 64 -1.08 6.78 11.60
CA LYS A 64 0.15 6.71 12.43
C LYS A 64 0.80 5.33 12.40
N GLY A 65 0.01 4.26 12.54
CA GLY A 65 0.52 2.89 12.48
C GLY A 65 1.09 2.57 11.11
N THR A 66 0.38 2.96 10.05
CA THR A 66 0.83 2.78 8.65
C THR A 66 2.12 3.55 8.39
N ALA A 67 2.23 4.81 8.85
CA ALA A 67 3.45 5.59 8.73
C ALA A 67 4.65 4.89 9.40
N ALA A 68 4.48 4.40 10.62
CA ALA A 68 5.54 3.70 11.35
C ALA A 68 6.01 2.41 10.65
N ILE A 69 5.09 1.68 10.03
CA ILE A 69 5.41 0.46 9.26
C ILE A 69 6.20 0.82 8.01
N LEU A 70 5.76 1.83 7.26
CA LEU A 70 6.40 2.27 6.01
C LEU A 70 7.79 2.87 6.27
N ASP A 71 7.96 3.60 7.36
CA ASP A 71 9.25 4.12 7.80
C ASP A 71 10.22 2.99 8.17
N LYS A 72 9.74 1.97 8.88
CA LYS A 72 10.55 0.80 9.24
C LYS A 72 10.95 -0.05 8.03
N MET A 73 10.09 -0.10 7.01
CA MET A 73 10.38 -0.81 5.75
C MET A 73 11.35 -0.05 4.86
N GLY A 74 11.53 1.27 5.08
CA GLY A 74 12.29 2.13 4.17
C GLY A 74 11.57 2.36 2.84
N ALA A 75 10.23 2.41 2.88
CA ALA A 75 9.41 2.56 1.69
C ALA A 75 9.74 3.84 0.91
N ALA A 76 9.61 3.79 -0.41
CA ALA A 76 9.82 4.95 -1.26
C ALA A 76 8.85 6.09 -0.88
N PRO A 77 9.26 7.36 -1.06
CA PRO A 77 8.43 8.52 -0.71
C PRO A 77 7.05 8.50 -1.39
N LEU A 78 6.99 8.05 -2.64
CA LEU A 78 5.73 7.94 -3.39
C LEU A 78 4.80 6.90 -2.77
N THR A 79 5.30 5.70 -2.46
CA THR A 79 4.55 4.65 -1.77
C THR A 79 4.03 5.13 -0.42
N LYS A 80 4.86 5.84 0.35
CA LYS A 80 4.48 6.41 1.64
C LYS A 80 3.34 7.40 1.51
N ARG A 81 3.44 8.37 0.60
CA ARG A 81 2.40 9.38 0.36
C ARG A 81 1.08 8.74 -0.05
N PHE A 82 1.12 7.79 -0.97
CA PHE A 82 -0.07 7.10 -1.47
C PHE A 82 -0.78 6.30 -0.38
N LEU A 83 -0.05 5.46 0.38
CA LEU A 83 -0.67 4.64 1.42
C LEU A 83 -1.19 5.49 2.59
N LEU A 84 -0.53 6.60 2.92
CA LEU A 84 -1.05 7.53 3.94
C LEU A 84 -2.29 8.29 3.48
N LEU A 85 -2.41 8.61 2.19
CA LEU A 85 -3.64 9.18 1.64
C LEU A 85 -4.81 8.19 1.80
N LEU A 86 -4.59 6.89 1.54
CA LEU A 86 -5.62 5.87 1.71
C LEU A 86 -5.98 5.61 3.18
N ALA A 87 -5.02 5.80 4.10
CA ALA A 87 -5.21 5.61 5.54
C ALA A 87 -5.77 6.85 6.27
N SER A 88 -5.83 8.01 5.58
CA SER A 88 -6.31 9.28 6.14
C SER A 88 -7.83 9.39 6.28
#